data_AF-A0A5K1E616-F1
#
_entry.id   AF-A0A5K1E616-F1
#
_cell.length_a   1.000
_cell.length_b   1.000
_cell.length_c   1.000
_cell.angle_alpha   90.00
_cell.angle_beta   90.00
_cell.angle_gamma   90.00
#
_symmetry.space_group_name_H-M   'P 1'
#
loop_
_entity.id
_entity.type
_entity.pdbx_description
1 polymer ?
#
loop_
_entity_poly.entity_id
_entity_poly.type
_entity_poly.pdbx_seq_one_letter_code
_entity_poly.pdbx_strand_id
1 'polypeptide(L)' 'GQAKTLMFVQINPDIESYSESLSTLKFAERVSGVELGAAKINKESKEIRDLTEQ' A
#
# COMPACT_ATOMS: atom_id res chain seq x y z
N GLY A 1 -4.57 0.95 -11.39
CA GLY A 1 -3.43 0.04 -11.60
C GLY A 1 -3.61 -1.21 -10.75
N GLN A 2 -2.91 -2.30 -11.05
CA GLN A 2 -2.91 -3.52 -10.23
C GLN A 2 -1.73 -3.46 -9.26
N ALA A 3 -1.97 -3.17 -7.99
CA ALA A 3 -0.92 -3.12 -6.97
C ALA A 3 -1.50 -3.35 -5.57
N LYS A 4 -0.66 -3.79 -4.64
CA LYS A 4 -0.95 -3.73 -3.20
C LYS A 4 -0.38 -2.42 -2.67
N THR A 5 -1.19 -1.62 -1.99
CA THR A 5 -0.75 -0.33 -1.45
C THR A 5 -0.85 -0.35 0.06
N LEU A 6 0.20 0.16 0.70
CA LEU A 6 0.25 0.43 2.13
C LEU A 6 0.71 1.88 2.27
N MET A 7 0.02 2.66 3.10
CA MET A 7 0.36 4.04 3.39
C MET A 7 0.63 4.18 4.88
N PHE A 8 1.79 4.73 5.22
CA PHE A 8 2.08 5.18 6.57
C PHE A 8 1.86 6.68 6.66
N VAL A 9 1.24 7.10 7.76
CA VAL A 9 0.95 8.50 8.04
C VAL A 9 1.64 8.86 9.35
N GLN A 10 2.58 9.80 9.29
CA GLN A 10 3.23 10.37 10.47
C GLN A 10 2.58 11.72 10.77
N ILE A 11 2.27 11.96 12.04
CA ILE A 11 1.60 13.17 12.50
C ILE A 11 2.38 13.75 13.69
N ASN A 12 2.49 15.08 13.73
CA ASN A 12 2.96 15.79 14.92
C ASN A 12 1.80 15.92 15.94
N PRO A 13 1.97 15.47 17.21
CA PRO A 13 0.94 15.62 18.24
C PRO A 13 0.73 17.06 18.74
N ASP A 14 1.56 18.02 18.37
CA ASP A 14 1.44 19.41 18.81
C ASP A 14 0.17 20.09 18.28
N ILE A 15 -0.45 20.92 19.12
CA ILE A 15 -1.69 21.61 18.77
C ILE A 15 -1.51 22.64 17.63
N GLU A 16 -0.32 23.22 17.51
CA GLU A 16 0.03 24.16 16.44
C GLU A 16 -0.01 23.48 15.06
N SER A 17 0.22 22.16 15.02
CA SER A 17 0.17 21.35 13.79
C SER A 17 -1.24 20.87 13.42
N TYR A 18 -2.29 21.21 14.19
CA TYR A 18 -3.64 20.65 14.00
C TYR A 18 -4.18 20.75 12.56
N SER A 19 -4.01 21.90 11.91
CA SER A 19 -4.50 22.11 10.53
C SER A 19 -3.80 21.18 9.53
N GLU A 20 -2.49 20.99 9.70
CA GLU A 20 -1.68 20.08 8.89
C GLU A 20 -2.09 18.63 9.15
N SER A 21 -2.15 18.23 10.43
CA SER A 21 -2.57 16.89 10.87
C SER A 21 -3.95 16.52 10.32
N LEU A 22 -4.91 17.46 10.37
CA LEU A 22 -6.24 17.27 9.82
C LEU A 22 -6.21 17.08 8.29
N SER A 23 -5.41 17.88 7.59
CA SER A 23 -5.27 17.77 6.13
C SER A 23 -4.65 16.44 5.71
N THR A 24 -3.63 15.99 6.45
CA THR A 24 -2.98 14.70 6.27
C THR A 24 -3.95 13.53 6.52
N LEU A 25 -4.75 13.59 7.57
CA LEU A 25 -5.78 12.56 7.85
C LEU A 25 -6.87 12.53 6.77
N LYS A 26 -7.37 13.70 6.33
CA LYS A 26 -8.36 13.77 5.23
C LYS A 26 -7.80 13.21 3.93
N PHE A 27 -6.50 13.35 3.68
CA PHE A 27 -5.86 12.74 2.53
C PHE A 27 -5.80 11.22 2.68
N ALA A 28 -5.37 10.72 3.84
CA ALA A 28 -5.31 9.28 4.12
C ALA A 28 -6.69 8.60 4.01
N GLU A 29 -7.75 9.26 4.50
CA GLU A 29 -9.14 8.80 4.34
C GLU A 29 -9.51 8.62 2.86
N ARG A 30 -9.22 9.62 2.01
CA ARG A 30 -9.46 9.52 0.58
C ARG A 30 -8.65 8.39 -0.08
N VAL A 31 -7.40 8.19 0.34
CA VAL A 31 -6.54 7.12 -0.17
C VAL A 31 -7.01 5.74 0.28
N SER A 32 -7.56 5.61 1.49
CA SER A 32 -8.12 4.34 1.99
C SER A 32 -9.31 3.84 1.16
N GLY A 33 -10.05 4.74 0.51
CA GLY A 33 -11.15 4.39 -0.39
C GLY A 33 -10.72 4.09 -1.82
N VAL A 34 -9.42 4.15 -2.15
CA VAL A 34 -8.94 3.89 -3.50
C VAL A 34 -8.93 2.39 -3.79
N GLU A 35 -9.82 1.97 -4.68
CA GLU A 35 -9.81 0.61 -5.21
C GLU A 35 -8.74 0.45 -6.30
N LEU A 36 -7.72 -0.35 -5.98
CA LEU A 36 -6.77 -0.84 -6.98
C LEU A 36 -7.27 -2.19 -7.49
N GLY A 37 -7.26 -2.38 -8.81
CA GLY A 37 -7.65 -3.65 -9.41
C GLY A 37 -6.81 -4.81 -8.86
N ALA A 38 -7.34 -6.04 -8.95
CA ALA A 38 -6.75 -7.23 -8.35
C ALA A 38 -5.23 -7.30 -8.58
N ALA A 39 -4.46 -7.16 -7.50
CA ALA A 39 -3.01 -7.29 -7.54
C ALA A 39 -2.65 -8.74 -7.89
N LYS A 40 -2.04 -8.96 -9.05
CA LYS A 40 -1.54 -10.28 -9.45
C LYS A 40 -0.30 -10.63 -8.63
N ILE A 41 -0.27 -11.83 -8.06
CA ILE A 41 0.93 -12.41 -7.45
C ILE A 41 1.92 -12.74 -8.57
N ASN A 42 3.09 -12.11 -8.58
CA ASN A 42 4.21 -12.55 -9.40
C ASN A 42 4.94 -13.69 -8.67
N LYS A 43 4.42 -14.92 -8.79
CA LYS A 43 5.11 -16.13 -8.35
C LYS A 43 5.87 -16.68 -9.56
N GLU A 44 7.17 -16.39 -9.67
CA GLU A 44 8.10 -17.26 -10.40
C GLU A 44 8.16 -18.61 -9.64
N SER A 45 7.16 -19.47 -9.88
CA SER A 45 7.16 -20.86 -9.39
C SER A 45 7.31 -21.84 -10.55
N LYS A 46 7.85 -21.39 -11.68
CA LYS A 46 8.05 -22.21 -12.88
C LYS A 46 9.42 -22.89 -12.97
N GLU A 47 10.42 -22.52 -12.17
CA GLU A 47 11.77 -23.09 -12.39
C GLU A 47 12.20 -24.15 -11.36
N ILE A 48 11.59 -24.24 -10.18
CA ILE A 48 12.07 -25.20 -9.15
C ILE A 48 11.53 -26.62 -9.37
N ARG A 49 10.37 -26.78 -10.03
CA ARG A 49 9.80 -28.13 -10.29
C ARG A 49 10.45 -28.87 -11.46
N ASP A 50 10.95 -28.18 -12.48
CA ASP A 50 11.64 -28.80 -13.63
C ASP A 50 13.11 -29.19 -13.34
N LEU A 51 13.71 -28.67 -12.26
CA LEU A 51 15.07 -29.02 -11.83
C LEU A 51 15.15 -30.32 -11.00
N THR A 52 14.00 -30.92 -10.62
CA THR A 52 13.98 -32.17 -9.84
C THR A 52 13.67 -33.40 -10.71
N GLU A 53 13.46 -33.21 -12.03
CA GLU A 53 13.19 -34.28 -13.01
C GLU A 53 14.26 -34.39 -14.12
N GLN A 54 15.46 -33.83 -13.91
CA GLN A 54 16.65 -34.07 -14.76
C GLN A 54 17.77 -34.79 -14.01
#